data_AF-A0A2V6PG38-F1
#
_entry.id   AF-A0A2V6PG38-F1
#
_cell.length_a   1.000
_cell.length_b   1.000
_cell.length_c   1.000
_cell.angle_alpha   90.00
_cell.angle_beta   90.00
_cell.angle_gamma   90.00
#
_symmetry.space_group_name_H-M   'P 1'
#
loop_
_entity.id
_entity.type
_entity.pdbx_description
1 polymer ?
#
loop_
_entity_poly.entity_id
_entity_poly.type
_entity_poly.pdbx_seq_one_letter_code
_entity_poly.pdbx_strand_id
1 'polypeptide(L)'
;MRALKTKMLWGGWAAMAGLCSTLLLAGQGDEVVVIYNSRMPESRELALYYAQRREVPTNQVFGFELPTTETMTRAEFRDQLQKPLVKALERQKLFSVRSEIIPATRDRTGDAFQKITDARIRYATLCYGVPVKISKDPSLSEAVAEKARVEMRRNEAAVDSELAALPLLLQNLPLTGPARNPIYGVTNTALIHPTNGVLVVARLDGPSVEIARGLVDKAMEAETQTGGRLDSRRRRDGEATGV
;
A
#
# COMPACT_ATOMS: atom_id res chain seq x y z
N MET A 1 36.34 -50.98 53.10
CA MET A 1 35.16 -50.09 53.13
C MET A 1 35.55 -48.76 52.49
N ARG A 2 34.59 -48.13 51.79
CA ARG A 2 34.67 -46.90 50.96
C ARG A 2 35.23 -47.10 49.53
N ALA A 3 34.29 -47.44 48.64
CA ALA A 3 34.47 -47.50 47.19
C ALA A 3 34.38 -46.11 46.56
N LEU A 4 35.36 -45.80 45.73
CA LEU A 4 35.44 -44.67 44.80
C LEU A 4 34.40 -44.87 43.69
N LYS A 5 33.51 -43.89 43.45
CA LYS A 5 32.64 -43.88 42.25
C LYS A 5 32.99 -42.67 41.39
N THR A 6 33.79 -42.94 40.37
CA THR A 6 34.06 -42.11 39.21
C THR A 6 32.75 -41.91 38.43
N LYS A 7 32.31 -40.66 38.25
CA LYS A 7 31.19 -40.35 37.35
C LYS A 7 31.73 -39.76 36.04
N MET A 8 31.42 -40.50 34.99
CA MET A 8 31.69 -40.29 33.58
C MET A 8 30.87 -39.07 33.08
N LEU A 9 31.54 -38.03 32.59
CA LEU A 9 30.90 -36.89 31.93
C LEU A 9 30.78 -37.22 30.44
N TRP A 10 29.56 -37.57 30.02
CA TRP A 10 29.18 -37.66 28.62
C TRP A 10 28.89 -36.27 28.06
N GLY A 11 29.42 -36.04 26.85
CA GLY A 11 29.26 -34.81 26.11
C GLY A 11 27.81 -34.53 25.72
N GLY A 12 27.47 -33.25 25.70
CA GLY A 12 26.31 -32.70 25.03
C GLY A 12 26.75 -31.45 24.28
N TRP A 13 27.02 -31.58 22.99
CA TRP A 13 27.14 -30.45 22.08
C TRP A 13 25.76 -29.80 21.96
N ALA A 14 25.56 -28.65 22.61
CA ALA A 14 24.40 -27.81 22.35
C ALA A 14 24.65 -27.06 21.03
N ALA A 15 24.17 -27.64 19.93
CA ALA A 15 24.03 -26.90 18.68
C ALA A 15 22.95 -25.84 18.88
N MET A 16 23.38 -24.63 19.24
CA MET A 16 22.57 -23.41 19.11
C MET A 16 22.31 -23.20 17.61
N ALA A 17 21.21 -23.76 17.11
CA ALA A 17 20.66 -23.38 15.83
C ALA A 17 20.23 -21.92 15.93
N GLY A 18 21.12 -21.02 15.53
CA GLY A 18 20.82 -19.61 15.34
C GLY A 18 19.76 -19.48 14.26
N LEU A 19 18.50 -19.35 14.68
CA LEU A 19 17.44 -18.78 13.87
C LEU A 19 17.84 -17.32 13.57
N CYS A 20 18.64 -17.14 12.52
CA CYS A 20 18.91 -15.85 11.94
C CYS A 20 17.62 -15.42 11.24
N SER A 21 16.77 -14.70 11.96
CA SER A 21 15.61 -14.00 11.41
C SER A 21 16.12 -12.91 10.46
N THR A 22 16.29 -13.24 9.18
CA THR A 22 16.55 -12.25 8.14
C THR A 22 15.25 -11.53 7.80
N LEU A 23 14.90 -10.54 8.62
CA LEU A 23 13.98 -9.47 8.25
C LEU A 23 14.67 -8.60 7.18
N LEU A 24 14.55 -8.98 5.91
CA LEU A 24 14.63 -7.97 4.86
C LEU A 24 13.31 -7.20 4.91
N LEU A 25 13.39 -5.90 5.22
CA LEU A 25 12.30 -4.92 5.12
C LEU A 25 11.91 -4.66 3.65
N ALA A 26 11.59 -5.71 2.89
CA ALA A 26 10.54 -5.61 1.88
C ALA A 26 9.25 -5.63 2.69
N GLY A 27 8.35 -4.65 2.51
CA GLY A 27 7.11 -4.55 3.30
C GLY A 27 6.46 -5.91 3.43
N GLN A 28 6.20 -6.34 4.67
CA GLN A 28 5.54 -7.63 4.92
C GLN A 28 4.24 -7.65 4.11
N GLY A 29 3.87 -8.80 3.54
CA GLY A 29 2.61 -8.94 2.79
C GLY A 29 1.39 -8.44 3.57
N ASP A 30 1.50 -8.44 4.90
CA ASP A 30 0.52 -7.89 5.85
C ASP A 30 0.26 -6.38 5.72
N GLU A 31 1.21 -5.60 5.19
CA GLU A 31 1.05 -4.15 4.98
C GLU A 31 0.48 -3.80 3.59
N VAL A 32 0.15 -4.81 2.78
CA VAL A 32 -0.25 -4.64 1.38
C VAL A 32 -1.71 -5.01 1.17
N VAL A 33 -2.46 -4.12 0.53
CA VAL A 33 -3.76 -4.43 -0.06
C VAL A 33 -3.64 -4.63 -1.57
N VAL A 34 -4.28 -5.66 -2.11
CA VAL A 34 -4.31 -5.95 -3.55
C VAL A 34 -5.71 -5.68 -4.07
N ILE A 35 -5.81 -4.92 -5.16
CA ILE A 35 -7.07 -4.49 -5.76
C ILE A 35 -7.13 -4.98 -7.19
N TYR A 36 -8.21 -5.67 -7.56
CA TYR A 36 -8.42 -6.19 -8.91
C TYR A 36 -9.81 -5.85 -9.45
N ASN A 37 -9.94 -5.93 -10.77
CA ASN A 37 -11.23 -5.75 -11.44
C ASN A 37 -11.99 -7.08 -11.51
N SER A 38 -13.09 -7.19 -10.78
CA SER A 38 -13.93 -8.39 -10.73
C SER A 38 -14.61 -8.73 -12.07
N ARG A 39 -14.72 -7.77 -13.00
CA ARG A 39 -15.27 -8.02 -14.34
C ARG A 39 -14.30 -8.73 -15.27
N MET A 40 -13.03 -8.86 -14.90
CA MET A 40 -12.01 -9.54 -15.70
C MET A 40 -11.39 -10.69 -14.90
N PRO A 41 -11.65 -11.95 -15.28
CA PRO A 41 -11.09 -13.13 -14.62
C PRO A 41 -9.55 -13.08 -14.53
N GLU A 42 -8.89 -12.58 -15.57
CA GLU A 42 -7.43 -12.52 -15.67
C GLU A 42 -6.83 -11.53 -14.65
N SER A 43 -7.55 -10.43 -14.36
CA SER A 43 -7.20 -9.48 -13.28
C SER A 43 -7.19 -10.17 -11.91
N ARG A 44 -8.22 -11.00 -11.66
CA ARG A 44 -8.35 -11.77 -10.42
C ARG A 44 -7.24 -12.81 -10.29
N GLU A 45 -6.95 -13.55 -11.35
CA GLU A 45 -5.89 -14.56 -11.35
C GLU A 45 -4.51 -13.94 -11.05
N LEU A 46 -4.22 -12.78 -11.65
CA LEU A 46 -2.98 -12.05 -11.39
C LEU A 46 -2.90 -11.55 -9.94
N ALA A 47 -4.00 -11.05 -9.39
CA ALA A 47 -4.06 -10.59 -8.01
C ALA A 47 -3.82 -11.70 -7.00
N LEU A 48 -4.45 -12.86 -7.22
CA LEU A 48 -4.23 -14.05 -6.38
C LEU A 48 -2.80 -14.57 -6.51
N TYR A 49 -2.25 -14.55 -7.72
CA TYR A 49 -0.85 -14.92 -7.95
C TYR A 49 0.12 -14.01 -7.21
N TYR A 50 -0.05 -12.68 -7.32
CA TYR A 50 0.78 -11.71 -6.61
C TYR A 50 0.65 -11.89 -5.09
N ALA A 51 -0.58 -12.03 -4.59
CA ALA A 51 -0.84 -12.24 -3.17
C ALA A 51 -0.16 -13.50 -2.64
N GLN A 52 -0.20 -14.60 -3.39
CA GLN A 52 0.47 -15.84 -3.02
C GLN A 52 2.00 -15.67 -2.98
N ARG A 53 2.60 -15.01 -3.98
CA ARG A 53 4.06 -14.83 -4.07
C ARG A 53 4.61 -13.88 -3.01
N ARG A 54 3.80 -12.92 -2.56
CA ARG A 54 4.18 -11.90 -1.57
C ARG A 54 3.62 -12.18 -0.18
N GLU A 55 3.01 -13.36 0.02
CA GLU A 55 2.39 -13.77 1.28
C GLU A 55 1.37 -12.76 1.81
N VAL A 56 0.63 -12.10 0.90
CA VAL A 56 -0.43 -11.16 1.27
C VAL A 56 -1.62 -11.96 1.80
N PRO A 57 -2.13 -11.64 3.00
CA PRO A 57 -3.30 -12.30 3.55
C PRO A 57 -4.52 -12.20 2.64
N THR A 58 -5.30 -13.27 2.57
CA THR A 58 -6.47 -13.38 1.67
C THR A 58 -7.57 -12.36 1.98
N ASN A 59 -7.63 -11.85 3.21
CA ASN A 59 -8.56 -10.78 3.61
C ASN A 59 -8.13 -9.38 3.14
N GLN A 60 -6.97 -9.26 2.48
CA GLN A 60 -6.44 -8.01 1.91
C GLN A 60 -6.45 -8.01 0.38
N VAL A 61 -7.15 -8.97 -0.24
CA VAL A 61 -7.34 -9.02 -1.69
C VAL A 61 -8.80 -8.66 -2.00
N PHE A 62 -9.01 -7.50 -2.63
CA PHE A 62 -10.35 -6.97 -2.91
C PHE A 62 -10.61 -6.88 -4.41
N GLY A 63 -11.78 -7.40 -4.80
CA GLY A 63 -12.30 -7.25 -6.15
C GLY A 63 -13.43 -6.23 -6.20
N PHE A 64 -13.36 -5.29 -7.14
CA PHE A 64 -14.43 -4.33 -7.40
C PHE A 64 -14.93 -4.48 -8.83
N GLU A 65 -16.23 -4.26 -9.04
CA GLU A 65 -16.80 -4.22 -10.38
C GLU A 65 -16.47 -2.88 -11.04
N LEU A 66 -15.42 -2.85 -11.85
CA LEU A 66 -14.94 -1.63 -12.51
C LEU A 66 -15.12 -1.74 -14.03
N PRO A 67 -15.20 -0.60 -14.76
CA PRO A 67 -15.14 -0.61 -16.21
C PRO A 67 -13.92 -1.37 -16.73
N THR A 68 -14.06 -2.06 -17.86
CA THR A 68 -12.94 -2.74 -18.55
C THR A 68 -12.13 -1.79 -19.43
N THR A 69 -12.60 -0.56 -19.59
CA THR A 69 -11.88 0.52 -20.27
C THR A 69 -10.86 1.17 -19.34
N GLU A 70 -9.80 1.73 -19.90
CA GLU A 70 -8.77 2.46 -19.13
C GLU A 70 -9.29 3.74 -18.47
N THR A 71 -10.44 4.25 -18.92
CA THR A 71 -11.07 5.46 -18.40
C THR A 71 -12.33 5.10 -17.61
N MET A 72 -12.50 5.74 -16.46
CA MET A 72 -13.74 5.75 -15.67
C MET A 72 -14.18 7.18 -15.34
N THR A 73 -15.45 7.37 -15.05
CA THR A 73 -15.98 8.67 -14.60
C THR A 73 -15.70 8.91 -13.13
N ARG A 74 -15.81 10.18 -12.71
CA ARG A 74 -15.63 10.58 -11.31
C ARG A 74 -16.66 9.91 -10.38
N ALA A 75 -17.90 9.77 -10.83
CA ALA A 75 -18.95 9.07 -10.10
C ALA A 75 -18.64 7.58 -9.94
N GLU A 76 -18.19 6.92 -11.01
CA GLU A 76 -17.77 5.51 -10.95
C GLU A 76 -16.59 5.30 -10.00
N PHE A 77 -15.57 6.16 -10.05
CA PHE A 77 -14.45 6.10 -9.11
C PHE A 77 -14.95 6.20 -7.66
N ARG A 78 -15.79 7.20 -7.37
CA ARG A 78 -16.31 7.43 -6.01
C ARG A 78 -17.17 6.25 -5.52
N ASP A 79 -18.09 5.78 -6.35
CA ASP A 79 -19.16 4.89 -5.92
C ASP A 79 -18.80 3.40 -6.10
N GLN A 80 -17.94 3.04 -7.06
CA GLN A 80 -17.53 1.65 -7.33
C GLN A 80 -16.16 1.30 -6.72
N LEU A 81 -15.26 2.28 -6.56
CA LEU A 81 -13.90 2.03 -6.04
C LEU A 81 -13.67 2.67 -4.67
N GLN A 82 -13.72 3.99 -4.56
CA GLN A 82 -13.32 4.74 -3.36
C GLN A 82 -14.16 4.37 -2.13
N LYS A 83 -15.48 4.56 -2.16
CA LYS A 83 -16.36 4.27 -1.00
C LYS A 83 -16.36 2.77 -0.67
N PRO A 84 -16.49 1.84 -1.63
CA PRO A 84 -16.43 0.41 -1.33
C PRO A 84 -15.08 -0.02 -0.74
N LEU A 85 -13.97 0.53 -1.24
CA LEU A 85 -12.62 0.25 -0.72
C LEU A 85 -12.49 0.68 0.74
N VAL A 86 -12.85 1.92 1.07
CA VAL A 86 -12.78 2.41 2.47
C VAL A 86 -13.61 1.52 3.40
N LYS A 87 -14.85 1.21 3.02
CA LYS A 87 -15.71 0.30 3.78
C LYS A 87 -15.11 -1.10 3.95
N ALA A 88 -14.48 -1.64 2.90
CA ALA A 88 -13.82 -2.94 2.96
C ALA A 88 -12.61 -2.93 3.91
N LEU A 89 -11.80 -1.87 3.86
CA LEU A 89 -10.64 -1.68 4.73
C LEU A 89 -11.05 -1.54 6.21
N GLU A 90 -12.11 -0.79 6.49
CA GLU A 90 -12.67 -0.68 7.84
C GLU A 90 -13.23 -2.02 8.34
N ARG A 91 -13.98 -2.73 7.50
CA ARG A 91 -14.56 -4.04 7.84
C ARG A 91 -13.47 -5.07 8.22
N GLN A 92 -12.34 -5.02 7.53
CA GLN A 92 -11.19 -5.89 7.81
C GLN A 92 -10.28 -5.36 8.93
N LYS A 93 -10.62 -4.24 9.57
CA LYS A 93 -9.82 -3.55 10.60
C LYS A 93 -8.41 -3.19 10.11
N LEU A 94 -8.27 -2.97 8.81
CA LEU A 94 -7.04 -2.51 8.18
C LEU A 94 -6.89 -1.00 8.36
N PHE A 95 -8.01 -0.27 8.36
CA PHE A 95 -8.11 1.15 8.73
C PHE A 95 -9.06 1.34 9.90
N SER A 96 -8.76 2.34 10.72
CA SER A 96 -9.68 2.90 11.72
C SER A 96 -9.97 4.36 11.39
N VAL A 97 -11.16 4.61 10.84
CA VAL A 97 -11.61 5.96 10.49
C VAL A 97 -12.41 6.54 11.65
N ARG A 98 -12.17 7.82 11.98
CA ARG A 98 -12.99 8.58 12.91
C ARG A 98 -13.55 9.82 12.21
N SER A 99 -14.78 10.16 12.55
CA SER A 99 -15.37 11.44 12.16
C SER A 99 -14.93 12.51 13.14
N GLU A 100 -14.35 13.59 12.62
CA GLU A 100 -14.06 14.81 13.37
C GLU A 100 -14.98 15.92 12.87
N ILE A 101 -15.46 16.73 13.81
CA ILE A 101 -16.34 17.86 13.52
C ILE A 101 -15.57 19.14 13.80
N ILE A 102 -15.47 19.99 12.80
CA ILE A 102 -15.04 21.38 12.92
C ILE A 102 -16.29 22.17 13.33
N PRO A 103 -16.36 22.70 14.56
CA PRO A 103 -17.52 23.46 15.01
C PRO A 103 -17.70 24.72 14.17
N ALA A 104 -18.97 25.09 13.93
CA ALA A 104 -19.30 26.32 13.25
C ALA A 104 -18.80 27.53 14.06
N THR A 105 -18.24 28.50 13.37
CA THR A 105 -17.87 29.81 13.92
C THR A 105 -18.69 30.89 13.22
N ARG A 106 -18.66 32.13 13.72
CA ARG A 106 -19.41 33.24 13.10
C ARG A 106 -19.07 33.45 11.62
N ASP A 107 -17.83 33.10 11.23
CA ASP A 107 -17.29 33.34 9.89
C ASP A 107 -17.17 32.06 9.03
N ARG A 108 -17.43 30.87 9.60
CA ARG A 108 -17.28 29.58 8.90
C ARG A 108 -18.35 28.58 9.32
N THR A 109 -19.07 28.03 8.35
CA THR A 109 -19.96 26.89 8.57
C THR A 109 -19.18 25.70 9.13
N GLY A 110 -19.77 25.02 10.11
CA GLY A 110 -19.19 23.79 10.66
C GLY A 110 -19.08 22.73 9.57
N ASP A 111 -18.04 21.92 9.65
CA ASP A 111 -17.74 20.89 8.66
C ASP A 111 -17.41 19.58 9.36
N ALA A 112 -17.75 18.45 8.75
CA ALA A 112 -17.46 17.13 9.28
C ALA A 112 -16.59 16.39 8.28
N PHE A 113 -15.47 15.87 8.75
CA PHE A 113 -14.52 15.17 7.91
C PHE A 113 -14.10 13.84 8.55
N GLN A 114 -13.61 12.93 7.71
CA GLN A 114 -13.15 11.62 8.14
C GLN A 114 -11.62 11.60 8.19
N LYS A 115 -11.07 11.09 9.29
CA LYS A 115 -9.63 10.95 9.48
C LYS A 115 -9.26 9.52 9.80
N ILE A 116 -8.20 9.04 9.15
CA ILE A 116 -7.60 7.74 9.47
C ILE A 116 -6.77 7.91 10.75
N THR A 117 -7.18 7.25 11.81
CA THR A 117 -6.51 7.28 13.12
C THR A 117 -5.50 6.17 13.30
N ASP A 118 -5.74 5.02 12.67
CA ASP A 118 -4.86 3.86 12.68
C ASP A 118 -4.95 3.16 11.32
N ALA A 119 -3.82 2.64 10.84
CA ALA A 119 -3.75 1.87 9.61
C ALA A 119 -2.69 0.77 9.74
N ARG A 120 -3.07 -0.46 9.38
CA ARG A 120 -2.17 -1.63 9.32
C ARG A 120 -1.50 -1.78 7.96
N ILE A 121 -2.15 -1.26 6.93
CA ILE A 121 -1.63 -1.27 5.56
C ILE A 121 -0.96 0.06 5.23
N ARG A 122 0.02 -0.03 4.33
CA ARG A 122 0.79 1.11 3.81
C ARG A 122 0.77 1.17 2.29
N TYR A 123 0.64 0.01 1.65
CA TYR A 123 0.73 -0.15 0.21
C TYR A 123 -0.60 -0.63 -0.36
N ALA A 124 -0.99 -0.06 -1.49
CA ALA A 124 -2.09 -0.56 -2.30
C ALA A 124 -1.58 -0.91 -3.70
N THR A 125 -1.66 -2.19 -4.07
CA THR A 125 -1.25 -2.70 -5.37
C THR A 125 -2.48 -2.89 -6.25
N LEU A 126 -2.56 -2.12 -7.32
CA LEU A 126 -3.60 -2.23 -8.34
C LEU A 126 -3.16 -3.25 -9.39
N CYS A 127 -4.00 -4.22 -9.71
CA CYS A 127 -3.71 -5.22 -10.72
C CYS A 127 -4.18 -4.79 -12.11
N TYR A 128 -3.67 -5.51 -13.12
CA TYR A 128 -4.07 -5.42 -14.52
C TYR A 128 -5.58 -5.24 -14.66
N GLY A 129 -5.99 -4.26 -15.44
CA GLY A 129 -7.40 -4.05 -15.76
C GLY A 129 -8.23 -3.21 -14.75
N VAL A 130 -7.60 -2.70 -13.71
CA VAL A 130 -8.13 -1.53 -12.97
C VAL A 130 -7.96 -0.28 -13.86
N PRO A 131 -9.00 0.57 -14.01
CA PRO A 131 -8.88 1.80 -14.80
C PRO A 131 -7.72 2.69 -14.37
N VAL A 132 -7.15 3.43 -15.32
CA VAL A 132 -5.96 4.27 -15.11
C VAL A 132 -6.35 5.73 -14.92
N LYS A 133 -7.37 6.18 -15.64
CA LYS A 133 -7.74 7.59 -15.76
C LYS A 133 -9.17 7.83 -15.31
N ILE A 134 -9.35 8.93 -14.59
CA ILE A 134 -10.64 9.53 -14.28
C ILE A 134 -10.92 10.63 -15.30
N SER A 135 -12.06 10.56 -15.99
CA SER A 135 -12.48 11.57 -16.95
C SER A 135 -12.90 12.88 -16.26
N LYS A 136 -12.84 13.97 -17.03
CA LYS A 136 -13.29 15.30 -16.60
C LYS A 136 -14.79 15.27 -16.34
N ASP A 137 -15.21 15.81 -15.20
CA ASP A 137 -16.62 15.93 -14.85
C ASP A 137 -17.07 17.40 -14.96
N PRO A 138 -17.85 17.79 -15.98
CA PRO A 138 -18.28 19.18 -16.15
C PRO A 138 -19.28 19.63 -15.08
N SER A 139 -19.92 18.71 -14.35
CA SER A 139 -20.92 19.04 -13.32
C SER A 139 -20.31 19.39 -11.96
N LEU A 140 -19.02 19.10 -11.76
CA LEU A 140 -18.33 19.30 -10.49
C LEU A 140 -17.65 20.68 -10.46
N SER A 141 -18.28 21.62 -9.75
CA SER A 141 -17.72 22.95 -9.46
C SER A 141 -17.48 23.11 -7.96
N GLU A 142 -16.24 23.39 -7.58
CA GLU A 142 -15.85 23.68 -6.19
C GLU A 142 -15.64 25.18 -6.00
N ALA A 143 -16.04 25.73 -4.85
CA ALA A 143 -15.86 27.15 -4.54
C ALA A 143 -14.37 27.60 -4.56
N VAL A 144 -13.45 26.65 -4.33
CA VAL A 144 -11.99 26.88 -4.44
C VAL A 144 -11.56 27.03 -5.90
N ALA A 145 -12.20 26.30 -6.82
CA ALA A 145 -11.93 26.37 -8.25
C ALA A 145 -12.22 27.77 -8.82
N GLU A 146 -13.28 28.43 -8.34
CA GLU A 146 -13.67 29.76 -8.82
C GLU A 146 -12.60 30.83 -8.56
N LYS A 147 -11.83 30.68 -7.47
CA LYS A 147 -10.72 31.58 -7.10
C LYS A 147 -9.39 31.17 -7.75
N ALA A 148 -9.29 29.93 -8.24
CA ALA A 148 -8.09 29.44 -8.91
C ALA A 148 -8.02 29.93 -10.36
N ARG A 149 -6.80 30.01 -10.91
CA ARG A 149 -6.60 30.27 -12.35
C ARG A 149 -7.20 29.14 -13.18
N VAL A 150 -7.62 29.43 -14.41
CA VAL A 150 -8.34 28.48 -15.28
C VAL A 150 -7.55 27.18 -15.48
N GLU A 151 -6.23 27.26 -15.57
CA GLU A 151 -5.33 26.12 -15.73
C GLU A 151 -5.32 25.17 -14.53
N MET A 152 -5.69 25.66 -13.33
CA MET A 152 -5.75 24.89 -12.09
C MET A 152 -7.17 24.36 -11.77
N ARG A 153 -8.16 24.62 -12.63
CA ARG A 153 -9.55 24.15 -12.48
C ARG A 153 -9.78 22.78 -13.12
N ARG A 154 -8.73 21.95 -13.21
CA ARG A 154 -8.81 20.60 -13.78
C ARG A 154 -9.34 19.65 -12.71
N ASN A 155 -10.18 18.71 -13.13
CA ASN A 155 -10.73 17.69 -12.25
C ASN A 155 -10.63 16.27 -12.83
N GLU A 156 -10.02 16.13 -14.01
CA GLU A 156 -9.47 14.85 -14.45
C GLU A 156 -8.27 14.45 -13.57
N ALA A 157 -8.12 13.15 -13.32
CA ALA A 157 -7.07 12.64 -12.45
C ALA A 157 -6.63 11.23 -12.88
N ALA A 158 -5.51 10.77 -12.36
CA ALA A 158 -5.14 9.36 -12.41
C ALA A 158 -5.76 8.63 -11.21
N VAL A 159 -6.26 7.42 -11.43
CA VAL A 159 -6.81 6.57 -10.37
C VAL A 159 -5.77 6.34 -9.27
N ASP A 160 -4.53 6.10 -9.66
CA ASP A 160 -3.39 5.89 -8.76
C ASP A 160 -3.16 7.09 -7.83
N SER A 161 -3.20 8.31 -8.38
CA SER A 161 -2.99 9.55 -7.61
C SER A 161 -4.13 9.83 -6.63
N GLU A 162 -5.37 9.54 -7.02
CA GLU A 162 -6.56 9.74 -6.17
C GLU A 162 -6.61 8.72 -5.03
N LEU A 163 -6.22 7.48 -5.30
CA LEU A 163 -6.03 6.47 -4.26
C LEU A 163 -4.87 6.82 -3.34
N ALA A 164 -3.77 7.37 -3.86
CA ALA A 164 -2.65 7.82 -3.03
C ALA A 164 -3.06 8.97 -2.09
N ALA A 165 -3.91 9.87 -2.58
CA ALA A 165 -4.51 10.97 -1.82
C ALA A 165 -5.77 10.56 -1.03
N LEU A 166 -6.16 9.28 -1.01
CA LEU A 166 -7.37 8.80 -0.34
C LEU A 166 -7.51 9.32 1.11
N PRO A 167 -6.46 9.31 1.96
CA PRO A 167 -6.57 9.84 3.32
C PRO A 167 -6.88 11.34 3.37
N LEU A 168 -6.48 12.12 2.36
CA LEU A 168 -6.78 13.55 2.25
C LEU A 168 -8.18 13.78 1.66
N LEU A 169 -8.61 12.94 0.72
CA LEU A 169 -9.97 12.99 0.17
C LEU A 169 -11.02 12.73 1.25
N LEU A 170 -10.74 11.84 2.20
CA LEU A 170 -11.59 11.62 3.38
C LEU A 170 -11.67 12.87 4.29
N GLN A 171 -10.67 13.74 4.23
CA GLN A 171 -10.61 15.00 4.96
C GLN A 171 -11.24 16.18 4.17
N ASN A 172 -12.08 15.88 3.17
CA ASN A 172 -12.71 16.88 2.28
C ASN A 172 -11.69 17.77 1.55
N LEU A 173 -10.52 17.23 1.18
CA LEU A 173 -9.57 17.98 0.35
C LEU A 173 -10.25 18.34 -1.00
N PRO A 174 -10.19 19.62 -1.43
CA PRO A 174 -10.69 20.01 -2.74
C PRO A 174 -9.99 19.24 -3.86
N LEU A 175 -10.76 18.82 -4.86
CA LEU A 175 -10.24 18.14 -6.05
C LEU A 175 -9.50 19.10 -6.99
N THR A 176 -9.82 20.39 -6.90
CA THR A 176 -9.24 21.45 -7.72
C THR A 176 -8.21 22.29 -6.96
N GLY A 177 -7.20 22.75 -7.69
CA GLY A 177 -6.15 23.60 -7.14
C GLY A 177 -4.94 22.83 -6.56
N PRO A 178 -3.95 23.57 -6.04
CA PRO A 178 -2.72 22.97 -5.55
C PRO A 178 -2.93 22.28 -4.19
N ALA A 179 -2.61 21.00 -4.12
CA ALA A 179 -2.51 20.27 -2.87
C ALA A 179 -1.06 20.21 -2.37
N ARG A 180 -0.84 20.45 -1.07
CA ARG A 180 0.48 20.25 -0.46
C ARG A 180 0.69 18.77 -0.23
N ASN A 181 1.84 18.24 -0.62
CA ASN A 181 2.23 16.88 -0.28
C ASN A 181 2.67 16.81 1.20
N PRO A 182 1.94 16.10 2.09
CA PRO A 182 2.27 16.02 3.52
C PRO A 182 3.63 15.41 3.82
N ILE A 183 4.15 14.58 2.91
CA ILE A 183 5.42 13.85 3.08
C ILE A 183 6.56 14.42 2.23
N TYR A 184 6.41 15.63 1.68
CA TYR A 184 7.49 16.26 0.92
C TYR A 184 8.73 16.47 1.80
N GLY A 185 9.90 16.00 1.33
CA GLY A 185 11.16 16.13 2.05
C GLY A 185 11.33 15.15 3.23
N VAL A 186 10.38 14.24 3.45
CA VAL A 186 10.49 13.22 4.49
C VAL A 186 11.52 12.16 4.09
N THR A 187 12.51 11.94 4.95
CA THR A 187 13.54 10.90 4.77
C THR A 187 13.22 9.63 5.58
N ASN A 188 12.40 9.74 6.61
CA ASN A 188 11.96 8.60 7.42
C ASN A 188 10.81 7.87 6.73
N THR A 189 11.07 6.66 6.22
CA THR A 189 10.07 5.85 5.52
C THR A 189 8.87 5.48 6.39
N ALA A 190 9.01 5.40 7.71
CA ALA A 190 7.90 5.12 8.63
C ALA A 190 6.85 6.24 8.65
N LEU A 191 7.21 7.47 8.25
CA LEU A 191 6.28 8.58 8.15
C LEU A 191 5.47 8.55 6.83
N ILE A 192 5.88 7.74 5.85
CA ILE A 192 5.10 7.47 4.65
C ILE A 192 4.03 6.42 5.01
N HIS A 193 2.90 6.92 5.52
CA HIS A 193 1.84 6.11 6.14
C HIS A 193 0.46 6.75 5.92
N PRO A 194 -0.64 5.97 5.81
CA PRO A 194 -1.98 6.53 5.59
C PRO A 194 -2.46 7.49 6.68
N THR A 195 -2.05 7.29 7.93
CA THR A 195 -2.34 8.22 9.04
C THR A 195 -1.73 9.60 8.84
N ASN A 196 -0.66 9.70 8.03
CA ASN A 196 0.02 10.95 7.69
C ASN A 196 -0.43 11.52 6.34
N GLY A 197 -1.54 11.02 5.79
CA GLY A 197 -2.15 11.61 4.60
C GLY A 197 -1.77 10.96 3.27
N VAL A 198 -1.04 9.84 3.27
CA VAL A 198 -0.58 9.20 2.03
C VAL A 198 -0.72 7.68 2.06
N LEU A 199 -1.37 7.12 1.04
CA LEU A 199 -1.38 5.69 0.75
C LEU A 199 -0.39 5.43 -0.39
N VAL A 200 0.56 4.51 -0.22
CA VAL A 200 1.53 4.23 -1.29
C VAL A 200 0.88 3.33 -2.32
N VAL A 201 0.61 3.86 -3.51
CA VAL A 201 -0.03 3.11 -4.57
C VAL A 201 1.01 2.61 -5.57
N ALA A 202 0.94 1.31 -5.87
CA ALA A 202 1.70 0.67 -6.92
C ALA A 202 0.74 0.03 -7.91
N ARG A 203 1.17 -0.13 -9.16
CA ARG A 203 0.35 -0.75 -10.21
C ARG A 203 1.13 -1.88 -10.86
N LEU A 204 0.57 -3.08 -10.77
CA LEU A 204 1.02 -4.28 -11.46
C LEU A 204 0.22 -4.42 -12.74
N ASP A 205 0.69 -3.74 -13.78
CA ASP A 205 0.04 -3.69 -15.08
C ASP A 205 1.07 -3.82 -16.21
N GLY A 206 0.60 -4.22 -17.39
CA GLY A 206 1.42 -4.46 -18.57
C GLY A 206 0.54 -4.64 -19.81
N PRO A 207 1.13 -4.70 -21.01
CA PRO A 207 0.35 -4.87 -22.25
C PRO A 207 -0.42 -6.19 -22.30
N SER A 208 0.01 -7.20 -21.53
CA SER A 208 -0.73 -8.44 -21.29
C SER A 208 -0.54 -8.92 -19.85
N VAL A 209 -1.42 -9.83 -19.41
CA VAL A 209 -1.39 -10.38 -18.04
C VAL A 209 -0.17 -11.27 -17.82
N GLU A 210 0.28 -11.98 -18.84
CA GLU A 210 1.48 -12.82 -18.79
C GLU A 210 2.73 -11.97 -18.56
N ILE A 211 2.79 -10.80 -19.20
CA ILE A 211 3.89 -9.86 -19.02
C ILE A 211 3.87 -9.27 -17.61
N ALA A 212 2.69 -8.88 -17.11
CA ALA A 212 2.54 -8.41 -15.73
C ALA A 212 2.95 -9.49 -14.71
N ARG A 213 2.59 -10.76 -14.96
CA ARG A 213 3.03 -11.90 -14.15
C ARG A 213 4.56 -12.04 -14.17
N GLY A 214 5.17 -11.95 -15.35
CA GLY A 214 6.61 -12.00 -15.53
C GLY A 214 7.36 -10.87 -14.81
N LEU A 215 6.73 -9.69 -14.62
CA LEU A 215 7.31 -8.62 -13.79
C LEU A 215 7.42 -9.03 -12.31
N VAL A 216 6.41 -9.72 -11.79
CA VAL A 216 6.44 -10.27 -10.42
C VAL A 216 7.58 -11.28 -10.29
N ASP A 217 7.67 -12.22 -11.22
CA ASP A 217 8.70 -13.27 -11.17
C ASP A 217 10.11 -12.68 -11.20
N LYS A 218 10.37 -11.75 -12.13
CA LYS A 218 11.66 -11.08 -12.23
C LYS A 218 12.01 -10.28 -10.98
N ALA A 219 11.02 -9.65 -10.34
CA ALA A 219 11.23 -8.92 -9.09
C ALA A 219 11.62 -9.89 -7.95
N MET A 220 10.91 -11.02 -7.82
CA MET A 220 11.23 -12.05 -6.81
C MET A 220 12.62 -12.66 -7.02
N GLU A 221 12.98 -12.95 -8.28
CA GLU A 221 14.32 -13.43 -8.64
C GLU A 221 15.40 -12.42 -8.29
N ALA A 222 15.20 -11.15 -8.64
CA ALA A 222 16.14 -10.07 -8.36
C ALA A 222 16.34 -9.87 -6.85
N GLU A 223 15.29 -9.93 -6.04
CA GLU A 223 15.36 -9.83 -4.58
C GLU A 223 16.14 -11.01 -3.98
N THR A 224 15.90 -12.22 -4.47
CA THR A 224 16.62 -13.42 -4.02
C THR A 224 18.11 -13.34 -4.35
N GLN A 225 18.46 -12.97 -5.59
CA GLN A 225 19.84 -12.85 -6.04
C GLN A 225 20.59 -11.70 -5.34
N THR A 226 19.93 -10.55 -5.18
CA THR A 226 20.53 -9.39 -4.51
C THR A 226 20.71 -9.64 -3.02
N GLY A 227 19.74 -10.31 -2.38
CA GLY A 227 19.84 -10.74 -0.98
C GLY A 227 21.06 -11.64 -0.74
N GLY A 228 21.28 -12.64 -1.60
CA GLY A 228 22.47 -13.51 -1.53
C GLY A 228 23.79 -12.76 -1.79
N ARG A 229 23.77 -11.75 -2.67
CA ARG A 229 24.96 -10.93 -2.97
C ARG A 229 25.30 -9.94 -1.85
N LEU A 230 24.32 -9.44 -1.10
CA LEU A 230 24.54 -8.60 0.07
C LEU A 230 25.00 -9.42 1.28
N ASP A 231 24.44 -10.61 1.51
CA ASP A 231 24.89 -11.51 2.58
C ASP A 231 26.37 -11.91 2.39
N SER A 232 26.78 -12.26 1.16
CA SER A 232 28.18 -12.59 0.85
C SER A 232 29.16 -11.41 0.91
N ARG A 233 28.69 -10.16 0.91
CA ARG A 233 29.52 -8.98 1.23
C ARG A 233 29.61 -8.78 2.74
N ARG A 234 28.48 -8.85 3.45
CA ARG A 234 28.44 -8.67 4.91
C ARG A 234 29.24 -9.74 5.67
N ARG A 235 29.29 -10.98 5.18
CA ARG A 235 30.16 -12.03 5.74
C ARG A 235 31.65 -11.73 5.58
N ARG A 236 32.06 -11.17 4.44
CA ARG A 236 33.47 -10.77 4.22
C ARG A 236 33.88 -9.58 5.09
N ASP A 237 32.98 -8.62 5.29
CA ASP A 237 33.26 -7.44 6.13
C ASP A 237 33.26 -7.77 7.64
N GLY A 238 32.48 -8.77 8.06
CA GLY A 238 32.48 -9.29 9.44
C GLY A 238 33.70 -10.16 9.78
N GLU A 239 34.32 -10.80 8.80
CA GLU A 239 35.58 -11.57 8.98
C GLU A 239 36.81 -10.64 9.07
N ALA A 240 36.72 -9.42 8.55
CA ALA A 240 37.81 -8.44 8.52
C ALA A 240 37.92 -7.56 9.79
N THR A 241 37.00 -7.68 10.75
CA THR A 241 36.99 -6.88 12.00
C THR A 241 37.31 -7.71 13.26
N GLY A 242 37.68 -8.98 13.10
CA GLY A 242 38.18 -9.84 14.17
C GLY A 242 39.70 -10.01 14.12
N VAL A 243 40.45 -8.95 14.43
CA VAL A 243 41.88 -9.00 14.80
C VAL A 243 42.12 -8.07 15.97
#